data_AF-A0A3B1BA49-F1
#
_entry.id   AF-A0A3B1BA49-F1
#
_cell.length_a   1.000
_cell.length_b   1.000
_cell.length_c   1.000
_cell.angle_alpha   90.00
_cell.angle_beta   90.00
_cell.angle_gamma   90.00
#
_symmetry.space_group_name_H-M   'P 1'
#
loop_
_entity.id
_entity.type
_entity.pdbx_description
1 polymer ?
#
loop_
_entity_poly.entity_id
_entity_poly.type
_entity_poly.pdbx_seq_one_letter_code
_entity_poly.pdbx_strand_id
1 'polypeptide(L)'
;MSTQKQAFAERLNDALDNIRFPALGNGRLSRLSELLGTRQLETDRWLKGVDFPPTSVLVKLAELTQTRSNWLLSGQGTPFEPGRHPRGIGKIPPATGKEKLSKEALELGLKWMKLPRQQRQAIARVVEELVGDET
;
A
#
# COMPACT_ATOMS: atom_id res chain seq x y z
N MET A 1 -12.85 -15.94 -0.97
CA MET A 1 -12.27 -15.99 0.39
C MET A 1 -10.77 -15.98 0.27
N SER A 2 -10.12 -14.85 0.60
CA SER A 2 -8.66 -14.79 0.60
C SER A 2 -8.11 -15.56 1.80
N THR A 3 -7.12 -16.42 1.55
CA THR A 3 -6.41 -17.15 2.60
C THR A 3 -5.58 -16.19 3.46
N GLN A 4 -5.25 -16.58 4.70
CA GLN A 4 -4.39 -15.77 5.59
C GLN A 4 -3.05 -15.39 4.94
N LYS A 5 -2.51 -16.27 4.09
CA LYS A 5 -1.29 -16.04 3.33
C LYS A 5 -1.45 -14.99 2.23
N GLN A 6 -2.59 -14.99 1.54
CA GLN A 6 -2.91 -13.94 0.56
C GLN A 6 -3.09 -12.58 1.23
N ALA A 7 -3.82 -12.53 2.35
CA ALA A 7 -3.99 -11.30 3.10
C ALA A 7 -2.65 -10.74 3.63
N PHE A 8 -1.73 -11.60 4.04
CA PHE A 8 -0.35 -11.21 4.37
C PHE A 8 0.38 -10.63 3.17
N ALA A 9 0.31 -11.29 2.01
CA ALA A 9 0.98 -10.82 0.81
C ALA A 9 0.44 -9.47 0.32
N GLU A 10 -0.87 -9.25 0.42
CA GLU A 10 -1.50 -7.96 0.12
C GLU A 10 -0.95 -6.87 1.03
N ARG A 11 -0.93 -7.10 2.36
CA ARG A 11 -0.36 -6.15 3.32
C ARG A 11 1.12 -5.86 3.07
N LEU A 12 1.90 -6.90 2.78
CA LEU A 12 3.32 -6.75 2.49
C LEU A 12 3.55 -5.92 1.22
N ASN A 13 2.81 -6.19 0.15
CA ASN A 13 2.94 -5.43 -1.08
C ASN A 13 2.53 -3.97 -0.90
N ASP A 14 1.44 -3.69 -0.16
CA ASP A 14 1.03 -2.34 0.16
C ASP A 14 2.07 -1.61 1.04
N ALA A 15 2.62 -2.30 2.04
CA ALA A 15 3.67 -1.75 2.89
C ALA A 15 4.95 -1.41 2.10
N LEU A 16 5.30 -2.22 1.10
CA LEU A 16 6.40 -1.95 0.17
C LEU A 16 6.08 -0.77 -0.76
N ASP A 17 4.84 -0.67 -1.26
CA ASP A 17 4.39 0.48 -2.03
C ASP A 17 4.45 1.77 -1.20
N ASN A 18 4.14 1.69 0.10
CA ASN A 18 4.18 2.82 1.03
C ASN A 18 5.56 3.46 1.15
N ILE A 19 6.63 2.66 1.07
CA ILE A 19 8.01 3.14 1.06
C ILE A 19 8.56 3.41 -0.36
N ARG A 20 7.70 3.41 -1.39
CA ARG A 20 8.07 3.54 -2.81
C ARG A 20 9.09 2.49 -3.27
N PHE A 21 9.00 1.27 -2.72
CA PHE A 21 9.81 0.15 -3.16
C PHE A 21 9.46 -0.20 -4.63
N PRO A 22 10.39 -0.75 -5.43
CA PRO A 22 10.10 -1.13 -6.82
C PRO A 22 8.82 -1.96 -6.95
N ALA A 23 8.10 -1.78 -8.06
CA ALA A 23 6.80 -2.42 -8.27
C ALA A 23 6.91 -3.94 -8.54
N LEU A 24 5.84 -4.68 -8.25
CA LEU A 24 5.79 -6.12 -8.51
C LEU A 24 5.93 -6.41 -10.02
N GLY A 25 6.91 -7.25 -10.37
CA GLY A 25 7.32 -7.52 -11.76
C GLY A 25 8.36 -6.54 -12.34
N ASN A 26 8.63 -5.41 -11.66
CA ASN A 26 9.65 -4.43 -12.04
C ASN A 26 10.78 -4.38 -10.99
N GLY A 27 11.46 -5.50 -10.79
CA GLY A 27 12.64 -5.57 -9.91
C GLY A 27 12.37 -5.62 -8.40
N ARG A 28 11.08 -5.63 -7.96
CA ARG A 28 10.73 -5.86 -6.53
C ARG A 28 11.38 -7.12 -5.98
N LEU A 29 11.18 -8.23 -6.71
CA LEU A 29 11.61 -9.55 -6.27
C LEU A 29 13.11 -9.63 -6.07
N SER A 30 13.88 -9.26 -7.11
CA SER A 30 15.34 -9.30 -7.07
C SER A 30 15.88 -8.43 -5.95
N ARG A 31 15.43 -7.18 -5.86
CA ARG A 31 15.91 -6.23 -4.84
C ARG A 31 15.52 -6.63 -3.42
N LEU A 32 14.31 -7.15 -3.22
CA LEU A 32 13.85 -7.61 -1.91
C LEU A 32 14.66 -8.84 -1.46
N SER A 33 14.90 -9.79 -2.37
CA SER A 33 15.69 -10.98 -2.07
C SER A 33 17.14 -10.65 -1.70
N GLU A 34 17.75 -9.68 -2.40
CA GLU A 34 19.10 -9.20 -2.13
C GLU A 34 19.19 -8.51 -0.76
N LEU A 35 18.25 -7.61 -0.46
CA LEU A 35 18.21 -6.91 0.83
C LEU A 35 17.99 -7.84 2.02
N LEU A 36 17.18 -8.87 1.85
CA LEU A 36 16.87 -9.81 2.93
C LEU A 36 17.91 -10.94 3.04
N GLY A 37 18.76 -11.12 2.03
CA GLY A 37 19.69 -12.25 1.93
C GLY A 37 18.95 -13.57 1.72
N THR A 38 17.81 -13.54 1.04
CA THR A 38 16.91 -14.70 0.84
C THR A 38 16.91 -15.15 -0.61
N ARG A 39 16.46 -16.38 -0.86
CA ARG A 39 16.33 -16.87 -2.25
C ARG A 39 15.16 -16.17 -2.93
N GLN A 40 15.31 -15.83 -4.22
CA GLN A 40 14.22 -15.23 -5.01
C GLN A 40 12.98 -16.13 -5.02
N LEU A 41 13.14 -17.45 -5.15
CA LEU A 41 11.99 -18.37 -5.14
C LEU A 41 11.18 -18.29 -3.84
N GLU A 42 11.83 -18.19 -2.69
CA GLU A 42 11.16 -18.07 -1.38
C GLU A 42 10.47 -16.71 -1.24
N THR A 43 11.18 -15.66 -1.64
CA THR A 43 10.67 -14.28 -1.63
C THR A 43 9.44 -14.13 -2.53
N ASP A 44 9.43 -14.76 -3.69
CA ASP A 44 8.31 -14.78 -4.63
C ASP A 44 7.07 -15.45 -4.02
N ARG A 45 7.26 -16.54 -3.26
CA ARG A 45 6.16 -17.22 -2.55
C ARG A 45 5.51 -16.33 -1.50
N TRP A 46 6.27 -15.49 -0.81
CA TRP A 46 5.73 -14.54 0.16
C TRP A 46 4.97 -13.41 -0.51
N LEU A 47 5.53 -12.83 -1.58
CA LEU A 47 4.89 -11.76 -2.35
C LEU A 47 3.61 -12.18 -3.05
N LYS A 48 3.45 -13.48 -3.35
CA LYS A 48 2.25 -14.06 -3.97
C LYS A 48 1.28 -14.71 -2.97
N GLY A 49 1.62 -14.73 -1.68
CA GLY A 49 0.76 -15.32 -0.65
C GLY A 49 0.68 -16.85 -0.71
N VAL A 50 1.72 -17.51 -1.21
CA VAL A 50 1.87 -18.97 -1.21
C VAL A 50 2.40 -19.46 0.14
N ASP A 51 3.24 -18.66 0.79
CA ASP A 51 3.82 -19.02 2.09
C ASP A 51 4.14 -17.82 2.97
N PHE A 52 4.44 -18.10 4.25
CA PHE A 52 4.93 -17.10 5.19
C PHE A 52 6.47 -17.08 5.22
N PRO A 53 7.08 -15.90 5.45
CA PRO A 53 8.51 -15.83 5.74
C PRO A 53 8.81 -16.39 7.14
N PRO A 54 10.06 -16.86 7.38
CA PRO A 54 10.50 -17.18 8.72
C PRO A 54 10.49 -15.92 9.61
N THR A 55 10.33 -16.10 10.92
CA THR A 55 10.20 -15.00 11.89
C THR A 55 11.33 -13.98 11.78
N SER A 56 12.57 -14.43 11.58
CA SER A 56 13.74 -13.54 11.41
C SER A 56 13.61 -12.62 10.19
N VAL A 57 13.03 -13.10 9.10
CA VAL A 57 12.78 -12.31 7.90
C VAL A 57 11.55 -11.42 8.07
N LEU A 58 10.52 -11.89 8.78
CA LEU A 58 9.35 -11.07 9.10
C LEU A 58 9.72 -9.81 9.89
N VAL A 59 10.65 -9.93 10.85
CA VAL A 59 11.17 -8.77 11.59
C VAL A 59 11.89 -7.80 10.66
N LYS A 60 12.78 -8.29 9.80
CA LYS A 60 13.48 -7.45 8.81
C LYS A 60 12.53 -6.76 7.83
N LEU A 61 11.48 -7.46 7.40
CA LEU A 61 10.44 -6.90 6.55
C LEU A 61 9.71 -5.76 7.25
N ALA A 62 9.33 -5.96 8.50
CA ALA A 62 8.66 -4.96 9.32
C ALA A 62 9.55 -3.72 9.53
N GLU A 63 10.84 -3.90 9.78
CA GLU A 63 11.83 -2.81 9.87
C GLU A 63 11.96 -2.05 8.55
N LEU A 64 12.10 -2.78 7.42
CA LEU A 64 12.22 -2.21 6.08
C LEU A 64 11.00 -1.35 5.71
N THR A 65 9.79 -1.86 5.95
CA THR A 65 8.54 -1.18 5.61
C THR A 65 8.08 -0.19 6.69
N GLN A 66 8.82 -0.11 7.80
CA GLN A 66 8.46 0.66 9.00
C GLN A 66 7.07 0.31 9.56
N THR A 67 6.63 -0.94 9.36
CA THR A 67 5.35 -1.46 9.90
C THR A 67 5.57 -2.30 11.15
N ARG A 68 4.52 -2.51 11.95
CA ARG A 68 4.55 -3.45 13.07
C ARG A 68 4.43 -4.90 12.58
N SER A 69 5.31 -5.78 13.06
CA SER A 69 5.33 -7.20 12.63
C SER A 69 4.02 -7.94 12.87
N ASN A 70 3.32 -7.64 13.98
CA ASN A 70 2.01 -8.23 14.27
C ASN A 70 0.96 -7.85 13.23
N TRP A 71 0.90 -6.56 12.85
CA TRP A 71 0.00 -6.09 11.80
C TRP A 71 0.36 -6.70 10.45
N LEU A 72 1.64 -6.77 10.11
CA LEU A 72 2.06 -7.36 8.84
C LEU A 72 1.61 -8.82 8.74
N LEU A 73 1.82 -9.62 9.79
CA LEU A 73 1.45 -11.03 9.83
C LEU A 73 -0.07 -11.26 9.86
N SER A 74 -0.78 -10.64 10.80
CA SER A 74 -2.18 -10.97 11.11
C SER A 74 -3.21 -9.93 10.64
N GLY A 75 -2.75 -8.72 10.30
CA GLY A 75 -3.62 -7.58 10.03
C GLY A 75 -4.19 -6.91 11.29
N GLN A 76 -3.84 -7.40 12.49
CA GLN A 76 -4.36 -6.85 13.74
C GLN A 76 -3.55 -5.65 14.25
N GLY A 77 -4.26 -4.69 14.83
CA GLY A 77 -3.68 -3.46 15.37
C GLY A 77 -3.40 -2.40 14.30
N THR A 78 -2.62 -1.37 14.67
CA THR A 78 -2.24 -0.32 13.73
C THR A 78 -0.98 -0.72 12.93
N PRO A 79 -0.92 -0.45 11.62
CA PRO A 79 0.24 -0.77 10.79
C PRO A 79 1.50 -0.01 11.21
N PHE A 80 1.35 1.25 11.61
CA PHE A 80 2.46 2.15 11.89
C PHE A 80 2.36 2.71 13.31
N GLU A 81 3.51 3.15 13.83
CA GLU A 81 3.54 4.03 15.00
C GLU A 81 2.91 5.39 14.66
N PRO A 82 2.23 6.05 15.61
CA PRO A 82 1.72 7.41 15.42
C PRO A 82 2.83 8.34 14.90
N GLY A 83 2.57 9.03 13.78
CA GLY A 83 3.52 9.95 13.16
C GLY A 83 4.67 9.33 12.35
N ARG A 84 4.78 7.99 12.27
CA ARG A 84 5.81 7.28 11.47
C ARG A 84 5.31 6.71 10.16
N HIS A 85 4.11 7.08 9.71
CA HIS A 85 3.60 6.61 8.43
C HIS A 85 4.54 7.10 7.29
N PRO A 86 5.14 6.21 6.47
CA PRO A 86 6.12 6.61 5.45
C PRO A 86 5.58 7.60 4.41
N ARG A 87 4.26 7.61 4.22
CA ARG A 87 3.55 8.56 3.35
C ARG A 87 2.91 9.78 4.06
N GLY A 88 3.10 9.94 5.37
CA GLY A 88 2.49 11.02 6.17
C GLY A 88 1.06 10.72 6.66
N ILE A 89 0.47 11.70 7.36
CA ILE A 89 -0.89 11.59 7.96
C ILE A 89 -1.92 12.08 6.92
N GLY A 90 -2.65 11.14 6.34
CA GLY A 90 -3.75 11.40 5.42
C GLY A 90 -4.34 10.09 4.91
N LYS A 91 -5.67 10.02 4.70
CA LYS A 91 -6.29 8.93 3.93
C LYS A 91 -5.87 9.09 2.48
N ILE A 92 -4.72 8.54 2.12
CA ILE A 92 -4.30 8.42 0.73
C ILE A 92 -4.98 7.17 0.20
N PRO A 93 -5.60 7.21 -0.99
CA PRO A 93 -6.21 6.03 -1.58
C PRO A 93 -5.19 4.89 -1.60
N PRO A 94 -5.61 3.62 -1.42
CA PRO A 94 -4.71 2.48 -1.62
C PRO A 94 -3.99 2.67 -2.95
N ALA A 95 -2.74 2.20 -3.04
CA ALA A 95 -2.06 2.16 -4.34
C ALA A 95 -2.99 1.38 -5.28
N THR A 96 -3.71 2.08 -6.15
CA THR A 96 -4.66 1.47 -7.08
C THR A 96 -3.81 0.65 -8.03
N GLY A 97 -3.68 -0.62 -7.69
CA GLY A 97 -2.81 -1.55 -8.38
C GLY A 97 -3.36 -1.76 -9.77
N LYS A 98 -2.60 -1.41 -10.80
CA LYS A 98 -2.77 -1.80 -12.22
C LYS A 98 -4.18 -1.73 -12.86
N GLU A 99 -5.21 -1.27 -12.18
CA GLU A 99 -6.39 -0.73 -12.83
C GLU A 99 -5.94 0.62 -13.37
N LYS A 100 -5.69 0.64 -14.68
CA LYS A 100 -5.46 1.89 -15.41
C LYS A 100 -6.51 2.88 -14.92
N LEU A 101 -6.09 4.01 -14.34
CA LEU A 101 -7.00 5.12 -14.05
C LEU A 101 -7.96 5.22 -15.22
N SER A 102 -9.25 5.13 -14.94
CA SER A 102 -10.25 5.26 -16.00
C SER A 102 -9.99 6.59 -16.72
N LYS A 103 -10.29 6.64 -18.02
CA LYS A 103 -10.06 7.86 -18.79
C LYS A 103 -10.77 9.04 -18.13
N GLU A 104 -11.94 8.78 -17.56
CA GLU A 104 -12.75 9.71 -16.79
C GLU A 104 -12.03 10.20 -15.53
N ALA A 105 -11.42 9.30 -14.75
CA ALA A 105 -10.69 9.67 -13.54
C ALA A 105 -9.45 10.54 -13.86
N LEU A 106 -8.74 10.24 -14.95
CA LEU A 106 -7.60 11.03 -15.40
C LEU A 106 -8.04 12.42 -15.90
N GLU A 107 -9.08 12.48 -16.74
CA GLU A 107 -9.62 13.74 -17.25
C GLU A 107 -10.14 14.64 -16.12
N LEU A 108 -10.79 14.05 -15.11
CA LEU A 108 -11.24 14.77 -13.93
C LEU A 108 -10.06 15.36 -13.15
N GLY A 109 -8.99 14.59 -12.95
CA GLY A 109 -7.75 15.08 -12.33
C GLY A 109 -7.10 16.24 -13.10
N LEU A 110 -7.06 16.16 -14.43
CA LEU A 110 -6.53 17.23 -15.28
C LEU A 110 -7.37 18.51 -15.19
N LYS A 111 -8.70 18.39 -15.17
CA LYS A 111 -9.61 19.54 -14.98
C LYS A 111 -9.47 20.11 -13.57
N TRP A 112 -9.37 19.27 -12.55
CA TRP A 112 -9.18 19.66 -11.15
C TRP A 112 -7.94 20.55 -10.95
N MET A 113 -6.82 20.22 -11.60
CA MET A 113 -5.59 21.02 -11.51
C MET A 113 -5.72 22.43 -12.09
N LYS A 114 -6.62 22.63 -13.07
CA LYS A 114 -6.85 23.95 -13.69
C LYS A 114 -7.71 24.88 -12.83
N LEU A 115 -8.39 24.36 -11.82
CA LEU A 115 -9.28 25.15 -10.98
C LEU A 115 -8.47 25.98 -9.95
N PRO A 116 -8.90 27.21 -9.62
CA PRO A 116 -8.41 27.97 -8.48
C PRO A 116 -8.63 27.22 -7.16
N ARG A 117 -7.79 27.50 -6.16
CA ARG A 117 -7.81 26.84 -4.85
C ARG A 117 -9.16 26.92 -4.15
N GLN A 118 -9.84 28.07 -4.24
CA GLN A 118 -11.16 28.28 -3.65
C GLN A 118 -12.24 27.37 -4.27
N GLN A 119 -12.20 27.17 -5.60
CA GLN A 119 -13.14 26.29 -6.30
C GLN A 119 -12.89 24.82 -5.96
N ARG A 120 -11.62 24.40 -5.87
CA ARG A 120 -11.29 23.04 -5.42
C ARG A 120 -11.80 22.77 -4.00
N GLN A 121 -11.68 23.73 -3.09
CA GLN A 121 -12.19 23.60 -1.72
C GLN A 121 -13.72 23.48 -1.68
N ALA A 122 -14.44 24.29 -2.46
CA ALA A 122 -15.88 24.21 -2.56
C ALA A 122 -16.34 22.84 -3.11
N ILE A 123 -15.70 22.36 -4.18
CA ILE A 123 -16.05 21.05 -4.76
C ILE A 123 -15.69 19.92 -3.81
N ALA A 124 -14.54 19.97 -3.12
CA ALA A 124 -14.16 18.96 -2.14
C ALA A 124 -15.22 18.81 -1.04
N ARG A 125 -15.73 19.95 -0.54
CA ARG A 125 -16.79 19.95 0.47
C ARG A 125 -18.09 19.32 -0.04
N VAL A 126 -18.51 19.65 -1.25
CA VAL A 126 -19.71 19.04 -1.86
C VAL A 126 -19.54 17.53 -2.03
N VAL A 127 -18.36 17.08 -2.48
CA VAL A 127 -18.08 15.65 -2.61
C VAL A 127 -18.10 14.95 -1.26
N GLU A 128 -17.54 15.57 -0.22
CA GLU A 128 -17.59 15.04 1.16
C GLU A 128 -19.02 14.92 1.68
N GLU A 129 -19.87 15.93 1.42
CA GLU A 129 -21.29 15.91 1.80
C GLU A 129 -22.06 14.81 1.04
N LEU A 130 -21.82 14.66 -0.27
CA LEU A 130 -22.48 13.64 -1.09
C LEU A 130 -22.07 12.20 -0.75
N VAL A 131 -20.84 12.00 -0.28
CA VAL A 131 -20.33 10.67 0.12
C VAL A 131 -20.62 10.39 1.60
N GLY A 132 -20.82 11.43 2.42
CA GLY A 132 -21.09 11.33 3.86
C GLY A 132 -22.52 10.97 4.25
N ASP A 133 -23.45 10.91 3.27
CA ASP A 133 -24.89 10.66 3.49
C ASP A 133 -25.32 9.19 3.26
N GLU A 134 -24.38 8.24 3.18
CA GLU A 134 -24.72 6.81 3.28
C GLU A 134 -24.74 6.36 4.76
N THR A 135 -25.78 6.76 5.49
CA THR A 135 -26.25 6.08 6.71
C THR A 135 -27.38 5.10 6.41
#